data_AF-A0A328AD77-F1
#
_entry.id   AF-A0A328AD77-F1
#
_cell.length_a   1.000
_cell.length_b   1.000
_cell.length_c   1.000
_cell.angle_alpha   90.00
_cell.angle_beta   90.00
_cell.angle_gamma   90.00
#
_symmetry.space_group_name_H-M   'P 1'
#
loop_
_entity.id
_entity.type
_entity.pdbx_description
1 polymer ?
#
loop_
_entity_poly.entity_id
_entity_poly.type
_entity_poly.pdbx_seq_one_letter_code
_entity_poly.pdbx_strand_id
1 'polypeptide(L)'
;LVWRKDLDPKMKAKVLDFLLTYGVGDTPEAARQRAVLARIQVGPFRRADDRHLLPVREMEATQQLIAARNSGDAAGEAAAGQALTDIAAQRAALTASSN
;
A
#
# COMPACT_ATOMS: atom_id res chain seq x y z
N LEU A 1 -3.83 -5.75 -1.91
CA LEU A 1 -3.34 -6.95 -2.61
C LEU A 1 -1.92 -6.66 -3.11
N VAL A 2 -1.00 -7.62 -3.00
CA VAL A 2 0.41 -7.48 -3.41
C VAL A 2 0.75 -8.64 -4.34
N TRP A 3 1.55 -8.40 -5.38
CA TRP A 3 2.05 -9.43 -6.30
C TRP A 3 3.57 -9.37 -6.42
N ARG A 4 4.16 -10.42 -6.99
CA ARG A 4 5.61 -10.52 -7.24
C ARG A 4 6.04 -9.50 -8.32
N LYS A 5 7.22 -8.89 -8.15
CA LYS A 5 7.70 -7.81 -9.03
C LYS A 5 8.08 -8.28 -10.44
N ASP A 6 8.54 -9.51 -10.57
CA ASP A 6 8.96 -10.20 -11.81
C ASP A 6 7.79 -10.87 -12.57
N LEU A 7 6.54 -10.71 -12.11
CA LEU A 7 5.39 -11.24 -12.84
C LEU A 7 5.24 -10.55 -14.20
N ASP A 8 4.94 -11.35 -15.23
CA ASP A 8 4.75 -10.90 -16.61
C ASP A 8 3.77 -9.69 -16.69
N PRO A 9 4.11 -8.61 -17.43
CA PRO A 9 3.27 -7.41 -17.51
C PRO A 9 1.86 -7.67 -18.04
N LYS A 10 1.69 -8.59 -19.00
CA LYS A 10 0.38 -8.94 -19.55
C LYS A 10 -0.47 -9.67 -18.51
N MET A 11 0.16 -10.52 -17.69
CA MET A 11 -0.51 -11.15 -16.56
C MET A 11 -0.94 -10.13 -15.50
N LYS A 12 -0.05 -9.19 -15.13
CA LYS A 12 -0.38 -8.10 -14.19
C LYS A 12 -1.58 -7.29 -14.67
N ALA A 13 -1.61 -6.92 -15.95
CA ALA A 13 -2.72 -6.17 -16.54
C ALA A 13 -4.05 -6.92 -16.43
N LYS A 14 -4.08 -8.23 -16.76
CA LYS A 14 -5.28 -9.06 -16.66
C LYS A 14 -5.79 -9.21 -15.22
N VAL A 15 -4.89 -9.46 -14.28
CA VAL A 15 -5.26 -9.60 -12.86
C VAL A 15 -5.78 -8.28 -12.31
N LEU A 16 -5.15 -7.16 -12.66
CA LEU A 16 -5.60 -5.83 -12.24
C LEU A 16 -6.99 -5.51 -12.79
N ASP A 17 -7.22 -5.76 -14.08
CA ASP A 17 -8.51 -5.56 -14.73
C ASP A 17 -9.62 -6.39 -14.09
N PHE A 18 -9.36 -7.68 -13.84
CA PHE A 18 -10.27 -8.56 -13.12
C PHE A 18 -10.63 -8.00 -11.74
N LEU A 19 -9.64 -7.64 -10.92
CA LEU A 19 -9.89 -7.14 -9.57
C LEU A 19 -10.71 -5.84 -9.56
N LEU A 20 -10.42 -4.90 -10.47
CA LEU A 20 -11.10 -3.61 -10.53
C LEU A 20 -12.52 -3.69 -11.08
N THR A 21 -12.85 -4.74 -11.84
CA THR A 21 -14.19 -4.95 -12.39
C THR A 21 -15.05 -5.89 -11.53
N TYR A 22 -14.44 -6.67 -10.63
CA TYR A 22 -15.14 -7.65 -9.80
C TYR A 22 -16.10 -6.99 -8.79
N GLY A 23 -17.38 -7.28 -8.91
CA GLY A 23 -18.45 -6.76 -8.07
C GLY A 23 -18.90 -5.34 -8.43
N VAL A 24 -18.50 -4.82 -9.60
CA VAL A 24 -18.82 -3.46 -10.07
C VAL A 24 -20.00 -3.48 -11.06
N GLY A 25 -20.87 -2.46 -10.98
CA GLY A 25 -22.05 -2.31 -11.83
C GLY A 25 -23.32 -3.00 -11.29
N ASP A 26 -24.39 -2.90 -12.07
CA ASP A 26 -25.75 -3.32 -11.66
C ASP A 26 -26.24 -4.60 -12.38
N THR A 27 -25.32 -5.47 -12.76
CA THR A 27 -25.65 -6.74 -13.41
C THR A 27 -25.91 -7.85 -12.38
N PRO A 28 -26.66 -8.92 -12.74
CA PRO A 28 -26.81 -10.10 -11.89
C PRO A 28 -25.47 -10.73 -11.49
N GLU A 29 -24.49 -10.70 -12.40
CA GLU A 29 -23.14 -11.20 -12.12
C GLU A 29 -22.41 -10.32 -11.10
N ALA A 30 -22.52 -9.00 -11.19
CA ALA A 30 -21.96 -8.08 -10.19
C ALA A 30 -22.57 -8.32 -8.80
N ALA A 31 -23.88 -8.62 -8.73
CA ALA A 31 -24.55 -8.99 -7.48
C ALA A 31 -24.01 -10.32 -6.91
N ARG A 32 -23.83 -11.34 -7.75
CA ARG A 32 -23.20 -12.62 -7.36
C ARG A 32 -21.78 -12.41 -6.82
N GLN A 33 -20.98 -11.60 -7.50
CA GLN A 33 -19.62 -11.28 -7.11
C GLN A 33 -19.57 -10.52 -5.77
N ARG A 34 -20.47 -9.55 -5.54
CA ARG A 34 -20.62 -8.89 -4.24
C ARG A 34 -20.97 -9.86 -3.12
N ALA A 35 -21.80 -10.86 -3.37
CA ALA A 35 -22.11 -11.89 -2.39
C ALA A 35 -20.87 -12.73 -2.02
N VAL A 36 -19.97 -13.01 -2.99
CA VAL A 36 -18.68 -13.67 -2.70
C VAL A 36 -17.79 -12.77 -1.84
N LEU A 37 -17.67 -11.48 -2.18
CA LEU A 37 -16.87 -10.52 -1.42
C LEU A 37 -17.38 -10.32 0.01
N ALA A 38 -18.70 -10.33 0.21
CA ALA A 38 -19.30 -10.21 1.53
C ALA A 38 -18.88 -11.34 2.48
N ARG A 39 -18.65 -12.56 1.97
CA ARG A 39 -18.20 -13.71 2.78
C ARG A 39 -16.79 -13.51 3.35
N ILE A 40 -15.98 -12.66 2.72
CA ILE A 40 -14.64 -12.30 3.17
C ILE A 40 -14.59 -10.88 3.76
N GLN A 41 -15.73 -10.22 3.94
CA GLN A 41 -15.86 -8.86 4.48
C GLN A 41 -15.11 -7.80 3.65
N VAL A 42 -14.98 -8.01 2.34
CA VAL A 42 -14.32 -7.09 1.42
C VAL A 42 -15.37 -6.39 0.54
N GLY A 43 -15.14 -5.12 0.21
CA GLY A 43 -15.94 -4.39 -0.79
C GLY A 43 -15.30 -4.46 -2.18
N PRO A 44 -15.81 -3.71 -3.18
CA PRO A 44 -15.14 -3.59 -4.48
C PRO A 44 -13.69 -3.11 -4.32
N PHE A 45 -12.78 -3.67 -5.12
CA PHE A 45 -11.37 -3.29 -5.06
C PHE A 45 -11.17 -1.89 -5.64
N ARG A 46 -10.23 -1.15 -5.05
CA ARG A 46 -9.81 0.18 -5.53
C ARG A 46 -8.35 0.13 -5.93
N ARG A 47 -7.97 0.96 -6.92
CA ARG A 47 -6.55 1.18 -7.21
C ARG A 47 -5.87 1.76 -5.97
N ALA A 48 -4.80 1.10 -5.57
CA ALA A 48 -3.87 1.59 -4.59
C ALA A 48 -2.48 1.56 -5.22
N ASP A 49 -1.65 2.51 -4.84
CA ASP A 49 -0.24 2.54 -5.17
C ASP A 49 0.59 2.46 -3.88
N ASP A 50 1.91 2.48 -4.03
CA ASP A 50 2.86 2.35 -2.93
C ASP A 50 2.71 3.45 -1.86
N ARG A 51 1.99 4.55 -2.14
CA ARG A 51 1.70 5.60 -1.15
C ARG A 51 0.86 5.08 0.01
N HIS A 52 0.05 4.04 -0.22
CA HIS A 52 -0.84 3.49 0.80
C HIS A 52 -0.08 3.04 2.06
N LEU A 53 1.18 2.63 1.92
CA LEU A 53 2.01 2.15 3.03
C LEU A 53 2.91 3.22 3.64
N LEU A 54 3.03 4.41 3.04
CA LEU A 54 3.89 5.46 3.57
C LEU A 54 3.53 5.88 5.02
N PRO A 55 2.26 6.06 5.39
CA PRO A 55 1.90 6.41 6.76
C PRO A 55 2.30 5.34 7.78
N VAL A 56 2.18 4.05 7.40
CA VAL A 56 2.57 2.93 8.26
C VAL A 56 4.09 2.91 8.46
N ARG A 57 4.85 3.08 7.38
CA ARG A 57 6.32 3.13 7.44
C ARG A 57 6.83 4.32 8.25
N GLU A 58 6.15 5.47 8.16
CA GLU A 58 6.48 6.67 8.95
C GLU A 58 6.24 6.44 10.44
N MET A 59 5.11 5.80 10.79
CA MET A 59 4.80 5.41 12.16
C MET A 59 5.84 4.43 12.70
N GLU A 60 6.19 3.37 11.95
CA GLU A 60 7.20 2.39 12.35
C GLU A 60 8.58 3.03 12.56
N ALA A 61 9.03 3.89 11.64
CA ALA A 61 10.30 4.61 11.78
C ALA A 61 10.29 5.57 12.98
N THR A 62 9.16 6.22 13.26
CA THR A 62 9.00 7.08 14.44
C THR A 62 9.08 6.26 15.74
N GLN A 63 8.45 5.09 15.78
CA GLN A 63 8.54 4.18 16.93
C GLN A 63 9.98 3.72 17.16
N GLN A 64 10.71 3.36 16.10
CA GLN A 64 12.13 2.99 16.18
C GLN A 64 12.99 4.15 16.70
N LEU A 65 12.73 5.37 16.23
CA LEU A 65 13.43 6.58 16.70
C LEU A 65 13.22 6.80 18.21
N ILE A 66 11.98 6.69 18.69
CA ILE A 66 11.67 6.84 20.11
C ILE A 66 12.33 5.73 20.93
N ALA A 67 12.29 4.49 20.45
CA ALA A 67 12.93 3.36 21.13
C ALA A 67 14.45 3.55 21.24
N ALA A 68 15.11 3.94 20.15
CA ALA A 68 16.55 4.19 20.11
C ALA A 68 16.97 5.35 21.05
N ARG A 69 16.17 6.42 21.10
CA ARG A 69 16.39 7.53 22.04
C ARG A 69 16.29 7.07 23.49
N ASN A 70 15.29 6.24 23.80
CA ASN A 70 15.08 5.74 25.15
C ASN A 70 16.20 4.77 25.60
N SER A 71 16.80 4.03 24.67
CA SER A 71 17.90 3.10 24.95
C SER A 71 19.29 3.72 24.84
N GLY A 72 19.41 4.96 24.37
CA GLY A 72 20.70 5.62 24.10
C GLY A 72 21.44 5.04 22.89
N ASP A 73 20.73 4.37 21.97
CA ASP A 73 21.29 3.82 20.74
C ASP A 73 21.41 4.90 19.66
N ALA A 74 22.57 5.56 19.62
CA ALA A 74 22.87 6.60 18.63
C ALA A 74 22.84 6.10 17.17
N ALA A 75 23.20 4.83 16.93
CA ALA A 75 23.16 4.25 15.59
C ALA A 75 21.71 4.00 15.14
N GLY A 76 20.88 3.47 16.04
CA GLY A 76 19.44 3.29 15.82
C GLY A 76 18.71 4.61 15.59
N GLU A 77 19.05 5.67 16.33
CA GLU A 77 18.48 7.01 16.13
C GLU A 77 18.86 7.58 14.75
N ALA A 78 20.12 7.47 14.34
CA ALA A 78 20.56 7.92 13.01
C ALA A 78 19.85 7.15 11.88
N ALA A 79 19.74 5.81 12.01
CA ALA A 79 19.06 4.98 11.02
C ALA A 79 17.57 5.31 10.89
N ALA A 80 16.87 5.47 12.02
CA ALA A 80 15.45 5.83 12.02
C ALA A 80 15.23 7.26 11.48
N GLY A 81 16.12 8.20 11.80
CA GLY A 81 16.10 9.55 11.23
C GLY A 81 16.30 9.57 9.71
N GLN A 82 17.22 8.75 9.20
CA GLN A 82 17.39 8.58 7.75
C GLN A 82 16.14 7.98 7.10
N ALA A 83 15.55 6.95 7.71
CA ALA A 83 14.33 6.33 7.20
C ALA A 83 13.16 7.33 7.09
N LEU A 84 12.97 8.20 8.09
CA LEU A 84 11.97 9.27 8.04
C LEU A 84 12.22 10.27 6.90
N THR A 85 13.49 10.62 6.67
CA THR A 85 13.90 11.49 5.56
C THR A 85 13.58 10.85 4.21
N ASP A 86 13.92 9.57 4.04
CA ASP A 86 13.65 8.82 2.80
C ASP A 86 12.14 8.67 2.54
N ILE A 87 11.33 8.45 3.58
CA ILE A 87 9.87 8.38 3.49
C ILE A 87 9.29 9.73 3.08
N ALA A 88 9.79 10.84 3.65
CA ALA A 88 9.37 12.18 3.27
C ALA A 88 9.70 12.49 1.79
N ALA A 89 10.89 12.09 1.32
CA ALA A 89 11.28 12.23 -0.08
C ALA A 89 10.40 11.40 -1.02
N GLN A 90 10.10 10.13 -0.65
CA GLN A 90 9.17 9.27 -1.41
C GLN A 90 7.77 9.88 -1.49
N ARG A 91 7.25 10.41 -0.38
CA ARG A 91 5.95 11.09 -0.34
C ARG A 91 5.91 12.30 -1.27
N ALA A 92 6.96 13.13 -1.28
CA ALA A 92 7.07 14.28 -2.17
C ALA A 92 7.10 13.85 -3.65
N ALA A 93 7.93 12.87 -4.01
CA ALA A 93 8.04 12.37 -5.39
C ALA A 93 6.73 11.78 -5.93
N LEU A 94 6.02 11.01 -5.10
CA LEU A 94 4.75 10.38 -5.48
C LEU A 94 3.59 11.38 -5.53
N THR A 95 3.64 12.47 -4.76
CA THR A 95 2.67 13.58 -4.84
C THR A 95 2.90 14.38 -6.13
N ALA A 96 4.16 14.64 -6.48
CA ALA A 96 4.53 15.36 -7.71
C ALA A 96 4.15 14.59 -9.00
N SER A 97 4.18 13.25 -8.98
CA SER A 97 3.77 12.42 -10.13
C SER A 97 2.25 12.23 -10.25
N SER A 98 1.45 12.78 -9.32
CA SER A 98 -0.01 12.68 -9.31
C SER A 98 -0.73 13.96 -9.78
N ASN A 99 0.03 15.00 -10.15
CA ASN A 99 -0.44 16.24 -10.82
C ASN A 99 0.00 16.25 -12.28
#